data_AF-A0AA43J6P0-F1
#
_entry.id   AF-A0AA43J6P0-F1
#
_cell.length_a   1.000
_cell.length_b   1.000
_cell.length_c   1.000
_cell.angle_alpha   90.00
_cell.angle_beta   90.00
_cell.angle_gamma   90.00
#
_symmetry.space_group_name_H-M   'P 1'
#
loop_
_entity.id
_entity.type
_entity.pdbx_description
1 polymer ?
#
loop_
_entity_poly.entity_id
_entity_poly.type
_entity_poly.pdbx_seq_one_letter_code
_entity_poly.pdbx_strand_id
1 'polypeptide(L)'
;MLDIQSITDEIQRLSQSVAWWNKWVIGGMAATAIAASVLVIAQMMVNREAKLLSEAQDRLLRLKDEKLSKELSDKGVMIAEANERAAKADKKAAEAQLELAKFKAPRSLTDEQRERITGKLKPFLGTTFEVVTYPGEPEPATFSNVIAETLVKAGWVFNPNNSYGHLMGLASGVVVVIGQEAGLNAGKAGAALLEALRAEGVAEAKLGRDSLQINPTPIAIQIQVAKKP
;
A
#
# COMPACT_ATOMS: atom_id res chain seq x y z
N MET A 1 -33.73 50.32 112.00
CA MET A 1 -35.10 49.90 111.66
C MET A 1 -35.20 50.06 110.15
N LEU A 2 -35.20 48.95 109.41
CA LEU A 2 -35.33 48.98 107.95
C LEU A 2 -36.76 49.42 107.62
N ASP A 3 -36.88 50.50 106.85
CA ASP A 3 -38.14 51.13 106.50
C ASP A 3 -38.81 50.35 105.37
N ILE A 4 -40.07 49.93 105.57
CA ILE A 4 -40.84 49.14 104.60
C ILE A 4 -40.98 49.90 103.27
N GLN A 5 -40.95 51.25 103.32
CA GLN A 5 -40.98 52.09 102.14
C GLN A 5 -39.71 51.94 101.28
N SER A 6 -38.52 51.85 101.89
CA SER A 6 -37.27 51.65 101.17
C SER A 6 -37.23 50.31 100.42
N ILE A 7 -37.79 49.25 101.02
CA ILE A 7 -37.85 47.93 100.38
C ILE A 7 -38.88 47.94 99.24
N THR A 8 -39.98 48.68 99.39
CA THR A 8 -41.02 48.81 98.36
C THR A 8 -40.50 49.59 97.14
N ASP A 9 -39.78 50.69 97.37
CA ASP A 9 -39.15 51.47 96.29
C ASP A 9 -38.07 50.68 95.55
N GLU A 10 -37.28 49.87 96.27
CA GLU A 10 -36.28 49.01 95.67
C GLU A 10 -36.90 47.89 94.82
N ILE A 11 -37.98 47.26 95.29
CA ILE A 11 -38.77 46.28 94.52
C ILE A 11 -39.39 46.94 93.29
N GLN A 12 -39.92 48.17 93.39
CA GLN A 12 -40.53 48.87 92.27
C GLN A 12 -39.50 49.29 91.21
N ARG A 13 -38.31 49.75 91.64
CA ARG A 13 -37.17 50.03 90.75
C ARG A 13 -36.66 48.77 90.05
N LEU A 14 -36.52 47.66 90.79
CA LEU A 14 -36.13 46.36 90.24
C LEU A 14 -37.18 45.83 89.26
N SER A 15 -38.47 45.94 89.58
CA SER A 15 -39.57 45.54 88.70
C SER A 15 -39.56 46.32 87.38
N GLN A 16 -39.37 47.63 87.43
CA GLN A 16 -39.23 48.47 86.23
C GLN A 16 -37.99 48.12 85.41
N SER A 17 -36.85 47.84 86.07
CA SER A 17 -35.63 47.41 85.38
C SER A 17 -35.79 46.05 84.72
N VAL A 18 -36.39 45.08 85.41
CA VAL A 18 -36.68 43.74 84.86
C VAL A 18 -37.65 43.82 83.69
N ALA A 19 -38.70 44.65 83.77
CA ALA A 19 -39.63 44.86 82.65
C ALA A 19 -38.94 45.46 81.42
N TRP A 20 -37.98 46.37 81.62
CA TRP A 20 -37.18 46.95 80.56
C TRP A 20 -36.26 45.91 79.90
N TRP A 21 -35.53 45.12 80.70
CA TRP A 21 -34.71 44.01 80.19
C TRP A 21 -35.54 42.94 79.49
N ASN A 22 -36.74 42.62 79.98
CA ASN A 22 -37.63 41.64 79.34
C ASN A 22 -38.09 42.08 77.94
N LYS A 23 -38.36 43.38 77.73
CA LYS A 23 -38.66 43.91 76.39
C LYS A 23 -37.49 43.75 75.42
N TRP A 24 -36.26 43.98 75.88
CA TRP A 24 -35.05 43.75 75.06
C TRP A 24 -34.84 42.28 74.72
N VAL A 25 -35.07 41.37 75.67
CA VAL A 25 -34.98 39.93 75.44
C VAL A 25 -35.99 39.47 74.39
N ILE A 26 -37.25 39.92 74.47
CA ILE A 26 -38.28 39.59 73.46
C ILE A 26 -37.91 40.15 72.08
N GLY A 27 -37.42 41.41 72.02
CA GLY A 27 -36.95 42.01 70.77
C GLY A 27 -35.75 41.27 70.16
N GLY A 28 -34.80 40.87 70.98
CA GLY A 28 -33.65 40.04 70.58
C GLY A 28 -34.07 38.69 70.04
N MET A 29 -35.02 38.01 70.69
CA MET A 29 -35.56 36.74 70.21
C MET A 29 -36.28 36.89 68.86
N ALA A 30 -37.08 37.95 68.67
CA ALA A 30 -37.72 38.23 67.40
C ALA A 30 -36.68 38.46 66.28
N ALA A 31 -35.61 39.20 66.56
CA ALA A 31 -34.51 39.38 65.60
C ALA A 31 -33.81 38.06 65.25
N THR A 32 -33.55 37.18 66.23
CA THR A 32 -32.96 35.86 65.97
C THR A 32 -33.88 34.96 65.14
N ALA A 33 -35.20 35.02 65.36
CA ALA A 33 -36.18 34.27 64.57
C ALA A 33 -36.20 34.72 63.10
N ILE A 34 -36.09 36.03 62.86
CA ILE A 34 -35.98 36.59 61.50
C ILE A 34 -34.67 36.14 60.85
N ALA A 35 -33.54 36.24 61.56
CA ALA A 35 -32.24 35.82 61.05
C ALA A 35 -32.22 34.33 60.68
N ALA A 36 -32.78 33.46 61.54
CA ALA A 36 -32.92 32.03 61.25
C ALA A 36 -33.80 31.78 60.00
N SER A 37 -34.89 32.53 59.84
CA SER A 37 -35.76 32.42 58.67
C SER A 37 -35.03 32.79 57.37
N VAL A 38 -34.23 33.86 57.38
CA VAL A 38 -33.41 34.26 56.23
C VAL A 38 -32.39 33.18 55.87
N LEU A 39 -31.73 32.58 56.88
CA LEU A 39 -30.77 31.49 56.66
C LEU A 39 -31.41 30.27 56.00
N VAL A 40 -32.62 29.88 56.42
CA VAL A 40 -33.35 28.77 55.79
C VAL A 40 -33.67 29.07 54.33
N ILE A 41 -34.13 30.29 54.02
CA ILE A 41 -34.42 30.71 52.63
C ILE A 41 -33.15 30.70 51.78
N ALA A 42 -32.04 31.23 52.31
CA ALA A 42 -30.75 31.22 51.63
C ALA A 42 -30.27 29.79 51.37
N GLN A 43 -30.37 28.89 52.36
CA GLN A 43 -30.01 27.49 52.21
C GLN A 43 -30.87 26.79 51.15
N MET A 44 -32.18 27.08 51.10
CA MET A 44 -33.07 26.55 50.07
C MET A 44 -32.68 27.05 48.67
N MET A 45 -32.26 28.30 48.54
CA MET A 45 -31.82 28.88 47.27
C MET A 45 -30.52 28.24 46.79
N VAL A 46 -29.53 28.09 47.68
CA VAL A 46 -28.26 27.38 47.39
C VAL A 46 -28.54 25.93 46.98
N ASN A 47 -29.43 25.22 47.69
CA ASN A 47 -29.80 23.86 47.33
C ASN A 47 -30.50 23.75 45.97
N ARG A 48 -31.26 24.78 45.55
CA ARG A 48 -31.86 24.83 44.22
C ARG A 48 -30.83 25.06 43.13
N GLU A 49 -29.92 26.02 43.31
CA GLU A 49 -28.86 26.29 42.34
C GLU A 49 -27.87 25.13 42.24
N ALA A 50 -27.53 24.48 43.35
CA ALA A 50 -26.72 23.27 43.36
C ALA A 50 -27.35 22.14 42.52
N LYS A 51 -28.68 21.97 42.57
CA LYS A 51 -29.39 21.00 41.72
C LYS A 51 -29.34 21.37 40.24
N LEU A 52 -29.58 22.64 39.90
CA LEU A 52 -29.51 23.10 38.50
C LEU A 52 -28.11 22.95 37.92
N LEU A 53 -27.08 23.28 38.71
CA LEU A 53 -25.68 23.10 38.32
C LEU A 53 -25.38 21.61 38.10
N SER A 54 -25.79 20.75 39.03
CA SER A 54 -25.60 19.29 38.92
C SER A 54 -26.29 18.75 37.66
N GLU A 55 -27.54 19.13 37.40
CA GLU A 55 -28.27 18.70 36.20
C GLU A 55 -27.60 19.21 34.91
N ALA A 56 -27.08 20.44 34.91
CA ALA A 56 -26.36 21.00 33.76
C ALA A 56 -25.03 20.27 33.51
N GLN A 57 -24.28 19.95 34.58
CA GLN A 57 -23.06 19.15 34.50
C GLN A 57 -23.35 17.73 34.00
N ASP A 58 -24.40 17.08 34.50
CA ASP A 58 -24.82 15.75 34.07
C ASP A 58 -25.21 15.72 32.59
N ARG A 59 -25.95 16.75 32.12
CA ARG A 59 -26.29 16.90 30.70
C ARG A 59 -25.03 17.09 29.84
N LEU A 60 -24.10 17.93 30.29
CA LEU A 60 -22.85 18.18 29.57
C LEU A 60 -21.98 16.91 29.53
N LEU A 61 -21.91 16.16 30.62
CA LEU A 61 -21.17 14.91 30.69
C LEU A 61 -21.75 13.88 29.72
N ARG A 62 -23.08 13.68 29.73
CA ARG A 62 -23.76 12.77 28.80
C ARG A 62 -23.53 13.13 27.34
N LEU A 63 -23.62 14.41 26.99
CA LEU A 63 -23.36 14.87 25.61
C LEU A 63 -21.89 14.68 25.21
N LYS A 64 -20.95 14.88 26.14
CA LYS A 64 -19.54 14.59 25.90
C LYS A 64 -19.29 13.11 25.69
N ASP A 65 -19.87 12.25 26.51
CA ASP A 65 -19.72 10.79 26.40
C ASP A 65 -20.35 10.26 25.11
N GLU A 66 -21.53 10.74 24.74
CA GLU A 66 -22.19 10.39 23.47
C GLU A 66 -21.36 10.83 22.27
N LYS A 67 -20.86 12.08 22.29
CA LYS A 67 -20.00 12.60 21.22
C LYS A 67 -18.69 11.83 21.12
N LEU A 68 -18.05 11.53 22.26
CA LEU A 68 -16.80 10.77 22.29
C LEU A 68 -17.00 9.35 21.79
N SER A 69 -18.08 8.69 22.21
CA SER A 69 -18.45 7.35 21.75
C SER A 69 -18.65 7.33 20.23
N LYS A 70 -19.37 8.32 19.68
CA LYS A 70 -19.57 8.46 18.24
C LYS A 70 -18.26 8.71 17.50
N GLU A 71 -17.43 9.64 17.97
CA GLU A 71 -16.13 9.92 17.35
C GLU A 71 -15.20 8.70 17.38
N LEU A 72 -15.22 7.90 18.45
CA LEU A 72 -14.45 6.66 18.53
C LEU A 72 -14.96 5.61 17.55
N SER A 73 -16.28 5.46 17.43
CA SER A 73 -16.90 4.58 16.44
C SER A 73 -16.54 4.99 15.01
N ASP A 74 -16.71 6.27 14.68
CA ASP A 74 -16.41 6.82 13.35
C ASP A 74 -14.92 6.66 13.02
N LYS A 75 -14.01 6.96 13.97
CA LYS A 75 -12.57 6.73 13.80
C LYS A 75 -12.23 5.25 13.64
N GLY A 76 -12.92 4.37 14.36
CA GLY A 76 -12.74 2.92 14.23
C GLY A 76 -13.07 2.43 12.81
N VAL A 77 -14.19 2.91 12.24
CA VAL A 77 -14.57 2.63 10.86
C VAL A 77 -13.52 3.18 9.88
N MET A 78 -13.09 4.43 10.05
CA MET A 78 -12.06 5.03 9.18
C MET A 78 -10.73 4.27 9.22
N ILE A 79 -10.30 3.79 10.39
CA ILE A 79 -9.09 2.98 10.55
C ILE A 79 -9.26 1.64 9.85
N ALA A 80 -10.40 0.97 10.02
CA ALA A 80 -10.69 -0.30 9.36
C ALA A 80 -10.67 -0.15 7.83
N GLU A 81 -11.33 0.88 7.29
CA GLU A 81 -11.34 1.18 5.85
C GLU A 81 -9.94 1.56 5.31
N ALA A 82 -9.17 2.33 6.09
CA ALA A 82 -7.80 2.68 5.71
C ALA A 82 -6.89 1.45 5.68
N ASN A 83 -7.01 0.56 6.67
CA ASN A 83 -6.26 -0.70 6.72
C ASN A 83 -6.65 -1.64 5.58
N GLU A 84 -7.95 -1.73 5.24
CA GLU A 84 -8.40 -2.53 4.11
C GLU A 84 -7.85 -1.99 2.78
N ARG A 85 -7.86 -0.66 2.59
CA ARG A 85 -7.28 -0.02 1.41
C ARG A 85 -5.78 -0.25 1.32
N ALA A 86 -5.05 -0.12 2.43
CA ALA A 86 -3.62 -0.39 2.49
C ALA A 86 -3.32 -1.85 2.12
N ALA A 87 -4.02 -2.82 2.73
CA ALA A 87 -3.85 -4.24 2.43
C ALA A 87 -4.14 -4.58 0.96
N LYS A 88 -5.18 -3.97 0.36
CA LYS A 88 -5.49 -4.13 -1.08
C LYS A 88 -4.39 -3.52 -1.97
N ALA A 89 -3.85 -2.37 -1.60
CA ALA A 89 -2.76 -1.73 -2.33
C ALA A 89 -1.47 -2.56 -2.26
N ASP A 90 -1.13 -3.07 -1.08
CA ASP A 90 0.04 -3.92 -0.86
C ASP A 90 -0.06 -5.22 -1.66
N LYS A 91 -1.24 -5.86 -1.67
CA LYS A 91 -1.48 -7.06 -2.48
C LYS A 91 -1.25 -6.79 -3.96
N LYS A 92 -1.82 -5.70 -4.50
CA LYS A 92 -1.62 -5.30 -5.90
C LYS A 92 -0.16 -4.98 -6.21
N ALA A 93 0.54 -4.33 -5.28
CA ALA A 93 1.96 -4.02 -5.44
C ALA A 93 2.80 -5.31 -5.48
N ALA A 94 2.51 -6.28 -4.62
CA ALA A 94 3.18 -7.58 -4.64
C ALA A 94 2.90 -8.38 -5.93
N GLU A 95 1.65 -8.38 -6.41
CA GLU A 95 1.28 -9.00 -7.68
C GLU A 95 2.01 -8.34 -8.86
N ALA A 96 2.03 -7.01 -8.93
CA ALA A 96 2.74 -6.27 -9.98
C ALA A 96 4.26 -6.50 -9.92
N GLN A 97 4.85 -6.59 -8.73
CA GLN A 97 6.27 -6.92 -8.57
C GLN A 97 6.58 -8.34 -9.06
N LEU A 98 5.71 -9.30 -8.77
CA LEU A 98 5.86 -10.69 -9.24
C LEU A 98 5.75 -10.77 -10.76
N GLU A 99 4.78 -10.09 -11.36
CA GLU A 99 4.64 -10.01 -12.81
C GLU A 99 5.84 -9.31 -13.47
N LEU A 100 6.33 -8.23 -12.87
CA LEU A 100 7.53 -7.54 -13.35
C LEU A 100 8.77 -8.42 -13.24
N ALA A 101 8.90 -9.20 -12.16
CA ALA A 101 10.01 -10.15 -11.99
C ALA A 101 9.96 -11.26 -13.03
N LYS A 102 8.77 -11.82 -13.31
CA LYS A 102 8.56 -12.79 -14.41
C LYS A 102 8.88 -12.18 -15.77
N PHE A 103 8.48 -10.93 -15.99
CA PHE A 103 8.79 -10.22 -17.22
C PHE A 103 10.29 -9.93 -17.38
N LYS A 104 11.01 -9.63 -16.28
CA LYS A 104 12.46 -9.42 -16.29
C LYS A 104 13.28 -10.70 -16.26
N ALA A 105 12.67 -11.86 -16.03
CA ALA A 105 13.37 -13.14 -16.00
C ALA A 105 14.07 -13.42 -17.34
N PRO A 106 15.32 -13.92 -17.31
CA PRO A 106 16.07 -14.31 -18.51
C PRO A 106 15.29 -15.28 -19.39
N ARG A 107 15.36 -15.12 -20.71
CA ARG A 107 14.83 -16.13 -21.64
C ARG A 107 15.66 -17.40 -21.47
N SER A 108 14.96 -18.53 -21.37
CA SER A 108 15.57 -19.85 -21.29
C SER A 108 14.70 -20.85 -22.05
N LEU A 109 15.33 -21.93 -22.51
CA LEU A 109 14.63 -23.08 -23.10
C LEU A 109 14.88 -24.28 -22.20
N THR A 110 13.82 -24.99 -21.81
CA THR A 110 13.96 -26.26 -21.07
C THR A 110 14.50 -27.35 -21.99
N ASP A 111 15.01 -28.43 -21.41
CA ASP A 111 15.57 -29.55 -22.18
C ASP A 111 14.56 -30.15 -23.15
N GLU A 112 13.31 -30.28 -22.73
CA GLU A 112 12.22 -30.79 -23.56
C GLU A 112 11.88 -29.81 -24.70
N GLN A 113 11.94 -28.50 -24.45
CA GLN A 113 11.77 -27.49 -25.51
C GLN A 113 12.90 -27.58 -26.53
N ARG A 114 14.14 -27.72 -26.06
CA ARG A 114 15.32 -27.89 -26.92
C ARG A 114 15.20 -29.15 -27.77
N GLU A 115 14.74 -30.25 -27.20
CA GLU A 115 14.51 -31.51 -27.93
C GLU A 115 13.40 -31.37 -28.99
N ARG A 116 12.29 -30.72 -28.68
CA ARG A 116 11.21 -30.47 -29.65
C ARG A 116 11.67 -29.59 -30.80
N ILE A 117 12.41 -28.51 -30.51
CA ILE A 117 13.03 -27.66 -31.54
C ILE A 117 13.99 -28.47 -32.38
N THR A 118 14.88 -29.24 -31.75
CA THR A 118 15.84 -30.11 -32.44
C THR A 118 15.12 -31.07 -33.39
N GLY A 119 14.07 -31.75 -32.92
CA GLY A 119 13.28 -32.69 -33.72
C GLY A 119 12.65 -32.05 -34.97
N LYS A 120 12.12 -30.83 -34.83
CA LYS A 120 11.53 -30.06 -35.96
C LYS A 120 12.58 -29.62 -36.98
N LEU A 121 13.82 -29.41 -36.56
CA LEU A 121 14.88 -28.84 -37.41
C LEU A 121 15.81 -29.89 -38.03
N LYS A 122 15.75 -31.15 -37.58
CA LYS A 122 16.46 -32.29 -38.18
C LYS A 122 16.29 -32.44 -39.70
N PRO A 123 15.11 -32.21 -40.32
CA PRO A 123 14.96 -32.28 -41.77
C PRO A 123 15.84 -31.28 -42.55
N PHE A 124 16.36 -30.25 -41.89
CA PHE A 124 17.20 -29.21 -42.48
C PHE A 124 18.68 -29.37 -42.09
N LEU A 125 19.13 -30.60 -41.85
CA LEU A 125 20.53 -30.92 -41.53
C LEU A 125 21.52 -30.33 -42.55
N GLY A 126 22.68 -29.87 -42.07
CA GLY A 126 23.71 -29.24 -42.89
C GLY A 126 23.47 -27.75 -43.21
N THR A 127 22.33 -27.18 -42.79
CA THR A 127 22.09 -25.73 -42.96
C THR A 127 23.13 -24.93 -42.17
N THR A 128 23.81 -24.00 -42.84
CA THR A 128 24.80 -23.13 -42.22
C THR A 128 24.11 -21.98 -41.50
N PHE A 129 24.55 -21.67 -40.29
CA PHE A 129 24.01 -20.54 -39.55
C PHE A 129 25.09 -19.78 -38.78
N GLU A 130 24.76 -18.55 -38.45
CA GLU A 130 25.54 -17.70 -37.54
C GLU A 130 24.64 -17.08 -36.49
N VAL A 131 25.24 -16.66 -35.37
CA VAL A 131 24.52 -16.01 -34.28
C VAL A 131 25.17 -14.67 -33.98
N VAL A 132 24.36 -13.63 -33.91
CA VAL A 132 24.78 -12.25 -33.64
C VAL A 132 24.04 -11.80 -32.38
N THR A 133 24.79 -11.38 -31.37
CA THR A 133 24.24 -11.08 -30.04
C THR A 133 24.40 -9.60 -29.71
N TYR A 134 23.43 -9.06 -28.95
CA TYR A 134 23.53 -7.72 -28.42
C TYR A 134 24.65 -7.58 -27.35
N PRO A 135 25.59 -6.62 -27.47
CA PRO A 135 26.66 -6.44 -26.50
C PRO A 135 26.18 -5.89 -25.15
N GLY A 136 26.92 -6.21 -24.10
CA GLY A 136 26.81 -5.52 -22.80
C GLY A 136 25.78 -6.09 -21.83
N GLU A 137 25.03 -7.13 -22.21
CA GLU A 137 24.11 -7.84 -21.31
C GLU A 137 24.38 -9.36 -21.32
N PRO A 138 24.44 -10.02 -20.15
CA PRO A 138 24.69 -11.47 -20.08
C PRO A 138 23.55 -12.35 -20.63
N GLU A 139 22.30 -11.85 -20.57
CA GLU A 139 21.11 -12.63 -20.94
C GLU A 139 21.05 -12.96 -22.44
N PRO A 140 21.20 -11.99 -23.37
CA PRO A 140 21.20 -12.30 -24.80
C PRO A 140 22.32 -13.27 -25.17
N ALA A 141 23.50 -13.15 -24.54
CA ALA A 141 24.64 -14.04 -24.79
C ALA A 141 24.36 -15.47 -24.34
N THR A 142 23.82 -15.63 -23.13
CA THR A 142 23.44 -16.96 -22.61
C THR A 142 22.38 -17.60 -23.49
N PHE A 143 21.33 -16.84 -23.85
CA PHE A 143 20.25 -17.35 -24.68
C PHE A 143 20.70 -17.68 -26.12
N SER A 144 21.59 -16.88 -26.68
CA SER A 144 22.23 -17.14 -27.99
C SER A 144 22.96 -18.48 -28.00
N ASN A 145 23.72 -18.78 -26.95
CA ASN A 145 24.43 -20.04 -26.82
C ASN A 145 23.45 -21.22 -26.75
N VAL A 146 22.37 -21.09 -25.98
CA VAL A 146 21.32 -22.11 -25.87
C VAL A 146 20.70 -22.41 -27.25
N ILE A 147 20.41 -21.38 -28.05
CA ILE A 147 19.90 -21.55 -29.41
C ILE A 147 20.96 -22.23 -30.30
N ALA A 148 22.20 -21.75 -30.28
CA ALA A 148 23.29 -22.30 -31.10
C ALA A 148 23.52 -23.78 -30.81
N GLU A 149 23.59 -24.18 -29.53
CA GLU A 149 23.71 -25.58 -29.12
C GLU A 149 22.55 -26.43 -29.61
N THR A 150 21.33 -25.90 -29.54
CA THR A 150 20.11 -26.60 -30.00
C THR A 150 20.16 -26.85 -31.51
N LEU A 151 20.64 -25.87 -32.28
CA LEU A 151 20.79 -26.00 -33.74
C LEU A 151 21.91 -26.97 -34.13
N VAL A 152 23.05 -26.90 -33.45
CA VAL A 152 24.15 -27.86 -33.64
C VAL A 152 23.68 -29.28 -33.35
N LYS A 153 22.90 -29.50 -32.29
CA LYS A 153 22.26 -30.81 -32.01
C LYS A 153 21.28 -31.26 -33.10
N ALA A 154 20.68 -30.34 -33.84
CA ALA A 154 19.83 -30.64 -34.99
C ALA A 154 20.62 -30.96 -36.27
N GLY A 155 21.96 -30.92 -36.21
CA GLY A 155 22.85 -31.17 -37.34
C GLY A 155 23.11 -29.95 -38.22
N TRP A 156 22.81 -28.74 -37.74
CA TRP A 156 23.13 -27.50 -38.43
C TRP A 156 24.61 -27.14 -38.22
N VAL A 157 25.20 -26.41 -39.17
CA VAL A 157 26.62 -26.08 -39.17
C VAL A 157 26.81 -24.64 -38.71
N PHE A 158 27.39 -24.47 -37.52
CA PHE A 158 27.70 -23.16 -36.97
C PHE A 158 28.92 -22.53 -37.67
N ASN A 159 28.79 -21.29 -38.14
CA ASN A 159 29.88 -20.52 -38.74
C ASN A 159 30.44 -19.48 -37.74
N PRO A 160 31.60 -19.74 -37.11
CA PRO A 160 32.16 -18.85 -36.10
C PRO A 160 32.75 -17.55 -36.67
N ASN A 161 33.06 -17.50 -37.97
CA ASN A 161 33.84 -16.40 -38.57
C ASN A 161 33.12 -15.04 -38.60
N ASN A 162 31.80 -15.02 -38.43
CA ASN A 162 30.98 -13.80 -38.34
C ASN A 162 30.18 -13.70 -37.03
N SER A 163 30.32 -14.67 -36.12
CA SER A 163 29.48 -14.80 -34.92
C SER A 163 29.82 -13.80 -33.80
N TYR A 164 30.72 -12.85 -34.06
CA TYR A 164 31.05 -11.72 -33.18
C TYR A 164 30.63 -10.37 -33.75
N GLY A 165 29.71 -10.37 -34.74
CA GLY A 165 29.01 -9.15 -35.10
C GLY A 165 28.29 -8.59 -33.86
N HIS A 166 28.52 -7.32 -33.57
CA HIS A 166 27.73 -6.63 -32.54
C HIS A 166 26.44 -6.13 -33.18
N LEU A 167 25.29 -6.51 -32.61
CA LEU A 167 24.02 -5.89 -33.02
C LEU A 167 24.06 -4.39 -32.72
N MET A 168 24.25 -3.59 -33.77
CA MET A 168 24.18 -2.13 -33.71
C MET A 168 22.75 -1.70 -34.03
N GLY A 169 21.98 -1.31 -33.01
CA GLY A 169 20.62 -0.78 -33.18
C GLY A 169 19.64 -1.17 -32.08
N LEU A 170 18.42 -0.62 -32.15
CA LEU A 170 17.30 -0.88 -31.23
C LEU A 170 16.57 -2.20 -31.56
N ALA A 171 17.31 -3.24 -31.93
CA ALA A 171 16.71 -4.55 -32.16
C ALA A 171 16.16 -5.10 -30.83
N SER A 172 14.99 -5.74 -30.90
CA SER A 172 14.36 -6.40 -29.77
C SER A 172 13.84 -7.77 -30.21
N GLY A 173 13.96 -8.75 -29.30
CA GLY A 173 13.53 -10.14 -29.53
C GLY A 173 14.60 -11.00 -30.21
N VAL A 174 14.13 -12.02 -30.95
CA VAL A 174 14.97 -12.88 -31.79
C VAL A 174 14.62 -12.62 -33.26
N VAL A 175 15.59 -12.35 -34.10
CA VAL A 175 15.37 -12.12 -35.53
C VAL A 175 16.08 -13.18 -36.33
N VAL A 176 15.33 -13.92 -37.13
CA VAL A 176 15.88 -14.89 -38.09
C VAL A 176 15.97 -14.19 -39.43
N VAL A 177 17.19 -13.92 -39.89
CA VAL A 177 17.47 -13.30 -41.19
C VAL A 177 17.90 -14.41 -42.15
N ILE A 178 17.32 -14.44 -43.33
CA ILE A 178 17.68 -15.38 -44.39
C ILE A 178 18.44 -14.58 -45.45
N GLY A 179 19.63 -15.04 -45.84
CA GLY A 179 20.43 -14.36 -46.87
C GLY A 179 19.75 -14.42 -48.24
N GLN A 180 19.83 -13.35 -49.04
CA GLN A 180 19.25 -13.31 -50.38
C GLN A 180 19.72 -14.45 -51.30
N GLU A 181 20.96 -14.90 -51.14
CA GLU A 181 21.58 -15.95 -51.97
C GLU A 181 21.41 -17.36 -51.41
N ALA A 182 20.76 -17.50 -50.25
CA ALA A 182 20.68 -18.75 -49.49
C ALA A 182 19.81 -19.85 -50.15
N GLY A 183 19.05 -19.50 -51.18
CA GLY A 183 18.17 -20.41 -51.91
C GLY A 183 16.91 -20.83 -51.14
N LEU A 184 16.03 -21.57 -51.81
CA LEU A 184 14.71 -21.96 -51.29
C LEU A 184 14.78 -22.83 -50.02
N ASN A 185 15.83 -23.65 -49.88
CA ASN A 185 15.97 -24.56 -48.73
C ASN A 185 16.28 -23.80 -47.44
N ALA A 186 17.14 -22.78 -47.50
CA ALA A 186 17.40 -21.90 -46.37
C ALA A 186 16.17 -21.09 -45.97
N GLY A 187 15.37 -20.66 -46.95
CA GLY A 187 14.09 -19.99 -46.68
C GLY A 187 13.13 -20.87 -45.87
N LYS A 188 12.99 -22.14 -46.26
CA LYS A 188 12.18 -23.13 -45.52
C LYS A 188 12.76 -23.43 -44.14
N ALA A 189 14.07 -23.57 -44.02
CA ALA A 189 14.75 -23.83 -42.75
C ALA A 189 14.60 -22.66 -41.77
N GLY A 190 14.74 -21.41 -42.25
CA GLY A 190 14.56 -20.21 -41.43
C GLY A 190 13.12 -20.01 -40.98
N ALA A 191 12.14 -20.29 -41.85
CA ALA A 191 10.73 -20.29 -41.48
C ALA A 191 10.41 -21.37 -40.44
N ALA A 192 10.93 -22.59 -40.61
CA ALA A 192 10.76 -23.68 -39.65
C ALA A 192 11.38 -23.36 -38.28
N LEU A 193 12.55 -22.71 -38.27
CA LEU A 193 13.19 -22.22 -37.04
C LEU A 193 12.33 -21.18 -36.34
N LEU A 194 11.81 -20.20 -37.09
CA LEU A 194 10.92 -19.18 -36.54
C LEU A 194 9.68 -19.82 -35.90
N GLU A 195 9.03 -20.75 -36.59
CA GLU A 195 7.85 -21.45 -36.08
C GLU A 195 8.18 -22.31 -34.85
N ALA A 196 9.32 -23.00 -34.86
CA ALA A 196 9.75 -23.81 -33.72
C ALA A 196 9.99 -22.95 -32.48
N LEU A 197 10.68 -21.82 -32.61
CA LEU A 197 10.94 -20.89 -31.52
C LEU A 197 9.64 -20.29 -30.95
N ARG A 198 8.72 -19.87 -31.83
CA ARG A 198 7.41 -19.34 -31.40
C ARG A 198 6.56 -20.39 -30.68
N ALA A 199 6.56 -21.63 -31.18
CA ALA A 199 5.82 -22.73 -30.57
C ALA A 199 6.32 -23.05 -29.15
N GLU A 200 7.59 -22.80 -28.85
CA GLU A 200 8.17 -22.99 -27.51
C GLU A 200 8.16 -21.72 -26.64
N GLY A 201 7.40 -20.69 -27.02
CA GLY A 201 7.18 -19.50 -26.19
C GLY A 201 8.15 -18.34 -26.45
N VAL A 202 8.99 -18.42 -27.48
CA VAL A 202 9.79 -17.28 -27.97
C VAL A 202 8.91 -16.45 -28.93
N ALA A 203 7.85 -15.83 -28.38
CA ALA A 203 6.83 -15.12 -29.16
C ALA A 203 7.41 -13.96 -30.01
N GLU A 204 8.49 -13.35 -29.52
CA GLU A 204 9.18 -12.22 -30.16
C GLU A 204 10.16 -12.63 -31.26
N ALA A 205 10.14 -13.91 -31.66
CA ALA A 205 10.87 -14.34 -32.84
C ALA A 205 10.20 -13.76 -34.10
N LYS A 206 10.97 -13.17 -35.01
CA LYS A 206 10.47 -12.62 -36.29
C LYS A 206 11.43 -12.86 -37.44
N LEU A 207 10.90 -12.90 -38.66
CA LEU A 207 11.73 -12.91 -39.87
C LEU A 207 12.26 -11.49 -40.13
N GLY A 208 13.57 -11.37 -40.22
CA GLY A 208 14.25 -10.11 -40.56
C GLY A 208 14.39 -9.92 -42.06
N ARG A 209 14.65 -8.68 -42.48
CA ARG A 209 15.01 -8.35 -43.87
C ARG A 209 16.53 -8.29 -43.98
N ASP A 210 17.04 -8.66 -45.15
CA ASP A 210 18.47 -8.78 -45.46
C ASP A 210 19.28 -7.49 -45.25
N SER A 211 18.60 -6.33 -45.26
CA SER A 211 19.17 -5.01 -44.95
C SER A 211 19.70 -4.86 -43.51
N LEU A 212 19.54 -5.87 -42.66
CA LEU A 212 20.08 -5.92 -41.29
C LEU A 212 21.43 -6.66 -41.20
N GLN A 213 21.94 -7.21 -42.30
CA GLN A 213 23.25 -7.84 -42.33
C GLN A 213 24.35 -6.78 -42.44
N ILE A 214 25.23 -6.68 -41.44
CA ILE A 214 26.35 -5.72 -41.40
C ILE A 214 27.47 -6.14 -42.39
N ASN A 215 27.44 -7.39 -42.87
CA ASN A 215 28.30 -7.88 -43.94
C ASN A 215 27.56 -9.04 -44.63
N PRO A 216 27.00 -8.87 -45.85
CA PRO A 216 26.24 -9.92 -46.52
C PRO A 216 27.19 -11.03 -46.96
N THR A 217 27.45 -11.94 -46.04
CA THR A 217 28.12 -13.20 -46.36
C THR A 217 27.12 -14.14 -47.03
N PRO A 218 27.59 -15.09 -47.86
CA PRO A 218 26.75 -16.11 -48.49
C PRO A 218 26.25 -17.17 -47.49
N ILE A 219 25.98 -16.77 -46.25
CA ILE A 219 25.49 -17.63 -45.17
C ILE A 219 23.98 -17.81 -45.34
N ALA A 220 23.52 -19.04 -45.12
CA ALA A 220 22.14 -19.38 -45.36
C ALA A 220 21.18 -18.65 -44.39
N ILE A 221 21.54 -18.62 -43.09
CA ILE A 221 20.69 -18.07 -42.03
C ILE A 221 21.54 -17.33 -40.97
N GLN A 222 21.15 -16.10 -40.62
CA GLN A 222 21.69 -15.35 -39.49
C GLN A 222 20.64 -15.22 -38.38
N ILE A 223 21.02 -15.49 -37.14
CA ILE A 223 20.14 -15.39 -35.98
C ILE A 223 20.61 -14.24 -35.11
N GLN A 224 19.80 -13.20 -35.02
CA GLN A 224 20.08 -12.03 -34.20
C GLN A 224 19.33 -12.17 -32.87
N VAL A 225 20.05 -12.22 -31.76
CA VAL A 225 19.47 -12.27 -30.42
C VAL A 225 19.69 -10.92 -29.76
N ALA A 226 18.64 -10.11 -29.74
CA ALA A 226 18.66 -8.77 -29.20
C ALA A 226 18.11 -8.72 -27.77
N LYS A 227 18.04 -7.53 -27.17
CA LYS A 227 17.40 -7.36 -25.85
C LYS A 227 15.96 -7.84 -25.87
N LYS A 228 15.47 -8.27 -24.71
CA LYS A 228 14.05 -8.53 -24.51
C LYS A 228 13.28 -7.20 -24.66
N PRO A 229 12.10 -7.18 -25.32
CA PRO A 229 11.25 -5.99 -25.35
C PRO A 229 10.75 -5.59 -23.97
#